data_AF-A0A2G2XIF8-F1
#
_entry.id   AF-A0A2G2XIF8-F1
#
_cell.length_a   1.000
_cell.length_b   1.000
_cell.length_c   1.000
_cell.angle_alpha   90.00
_cell.angle_beta   90.00
_cell.angle_gamma   90.00
#
_symmetry.space_group_name_H-M   'P 1'
#
loop_
_entity.id
_entity.type
_entity.pdbx_description
1 polymer ?
#
loop_
_entity_poly.entity_id
_entity_poly.type
_entity_poly.pdbx_seq_one_letter_code
_entity_poly.pdbx_strand_id
1 'polypeptide(L)'
;MGAFSNEELTFSSNFNFTSPQDLRFSKQIHDNVHGNIYIDPFSVVSYREKLITDNGIDEIHKFLLSTGFLWLYLKFIDTEQFQRQVTLSCTSTSSSSSISQFIACRLLRELKQLGCRGIPVRSYENCKISCFLVSYEDICYVWHTLSIQEQCILDLSIPLESIGLPTKLSISLKPTKTNDASLPLWLNFLGLLHDIGHGPFSHLFEREFLPQVCTGLTWSHEQMSVDMIDHIVDEHHIDIGSGTIKKVKEMILASSKLALTKSSREKQFLYDIVANGRNGIDVDKFDYIVRDTRACALGCNFQFHRLMETMRVLGDEICYRAKDYLTIHKLFATRADLHRTVYTHAKVKAIELMVVDALVKANDYLQIASHIEHPSQYWKIDDTILKTIETAPDPELKESRDLILRVRRRDLYQFCNEYVVPRDKIEYFKDVTAQDIVCSQKSSSERLSEEDVAVSNVMIDLTQGRHNPLESIHFFKDYESDEKFSIPEDRISHLLPSSYQDMIVRVYSKKPHLVEPISDAFENFQLKTYGIKAQVHATPEKKKRRI
;
A
#
# COMPACT_ATOMS: atom_id res chain seq x y z
N MET A 1 -28.75 -29.21 25.59
CA MET A 1 -27.77 -30.26 25.97
C MET A 1 -26.42 -29.58 26.06
N GLY A 2 -25.64 -29.83 27.11
CA GLY A 2 -24.29 -29.29 27.23
C GLY A 2 -23.25 -30.36 26.91
N ALA A 3 -22.20 -29.99 26.18
CA ALA A 3 -20.99 -30.80 26.03
C ALA A 3 -19.83 -29.97 26.58
N PHE A 4 -19.12 -30.52 27.57
CA PHE A 4 -17.83 -30.00 28.00
C PHE A 4 -16.74 -30.59 27.11
N SER A 5 -15.81 -29.77 26.64
CA SER A 5 -14.55 -30.20 26.04
C SER A 5 -13.39 -29.67 26.88
N ASN A 6 -12.90 -30.49 27.80
CA ASN A 6 -11.57 -30.31 28.38
C ASN A 6 -10.57 -30.94 27.41
N GLU A 7 -9.99 -30.13 26.53
CA GLU A 7 -8.77 -30.48 25.80
C GLU A 7 -8.01 -29.19 25.48
N GLU A 8 -6.71 -29.18 25.73
CA GLU A 8 -5.86 -28.01 25.50
C GLU A 8 -5.59 -27.86 24.01
N LEU A 9 -6.37 -27.01 23.33
CA LEU A 9 -6.12 -26.61 21.95
C LEU A 9 -4.86 -25.75 21.84
N THR A 10 -3.70 -26.41 21.91
CA THR A 10 -2.42 -25.84 21.52
C THR A 10 -2.48 -25.46 20.04
N PHE A 11 -2.52 -24.15 19.76
CA PHE A 11 -2.34 -23.65 18.39
C PHE A 11 -1.00 -24.16 17.84
N SER A 12 -1.03 -24.84 16.69
CA SER A 12 0.15 -25.43 16.06
C SER A 12 1.02 -24.34 15.40
N SER A 13 1.76 -23.59 16.20
CA SER A 13 2.60 -22.45 15.80
C SER A 13 3.93 -22.89 15.14
N ASN A 14 3.88 -23.82 14.18
CA ASN A 14 5.05 -24.37 13.50
C ASN A 14 4.75 -24.64 12.00
N PHE A 15 4.73 -23.57 11.20
CA PHE A 15 4.92 -23.65 9.75
C PHE A 15 6.23 -22.93 9.41
N ASN A 16 7.32 -23.69 9.36
CA ASN A 16 8.62 -23.18 8.94
C ASN A 16 8.64 -23.03 7.42
N PHE A 17 8.38 -21.82 6.93
CA PHE A 17 8.60 -21.46 5.54
C PHE A 17 10.10 -21.28 5.31
N THR A 18 10.77 -22.31 4.80
CA THR A 18 12.20 -22.27 4.49
C THR A 18 12.45 -22.73 3.06
N SER A 19 12.87 -21.78 2.21
CA SER A 19 13.62 -22.07 0.99
C SER A 19 14.84 -22.96 1.30
N PRO A 20 15.28 -23.86 0.40
CA PRO A 20 16.50 -24.66 0.57
C PRO A 20 17.77 -23.82 0.32
N GLN A 21 17.94 -22.75 1.10
CA GLN A 21 19.08 -21.82 1.06
C GLN A 21 19.79 -21.77 2.42
N ASP A 22 21.05 -21.36 2.44
CA ASP A 22 21.90 -21.42 3.63
C ASP A 22 21.63 -20.24 4.59
N LEU A 23 20.57 -20.38 5.38
CA LEU A 23 20.04 -19.36 6.30
C LEU A 23 21.08 -18.77 7.28
N ARG A 24 22.27 -19.39 7.45
CA ARG A 24 23.36 -18.95 8.34
C ARG A 24 23.85 -17.52 8.09
N PHE A 25 23.60 -16.97 6.90
CA PHE A 25 23.97 -15.60 6.54
C PHE A 25 22.76 -14.62 6.53
N SER A 26 21.53 -15.14 6.53
CA SER A 26 20.32 -14.32 6.41
C SER A 26 20.06 -13.44 7.64
N LYS A 27 19.65 -12.19 7.41
CA LYS A 27 19.15 -11.26 8.44
C LYS A 27 17.67 -11.56 8.68
N GLN A 28 17.39 -12.35 9.71
CA GLN A 28 16.03 -12.63 10.15
C GLN A 28 15.37 -11.36 10.72
N ILE A 29 14.13 -11.08 10.32
CA ILE A 29 13.26 -10.06 10.92
C ILE A 29 11.93 -10.71 11.28
N HIS A 30 11.43 -10.44 12.49
CA HIS A 30 10.10 -10.89 12.89
C HIS A 30 9.05 -9.82 12.54
N ASP A 31 8.18 -10.13 11.59
CA ASP A 31 6.97 -9.36 11.30
C ASP A 31 5.76 -9.97 12.00
N ASN A 32 4.85 -9.12 12.47
CA ASN A 32 3.70 -9.58 13.24
C ASN A 32 2.64 -10.27 12.38
N VAL A 33 2.57 -10.02 11.06
CA VAL A 33 1.59 -10.63 10.17
C VAL A 33 2.10 -11.97 9.62
N HIS A 34 3.26 -11.97 8.97
CA HIS A 34 3.77 -13.11 8.19
C HIS A 34 4.79 -13.99 8.95
N GLY A 35 5.29 -13.53 10.10
CA GLY A 35 6.16 -14.33 10.98
C GLY A 35 7.63 -13.99 10.81
N ASN A 36 8.45 -14.93 10.33
CA ASN A 36 9.90 -14.74 10.25
C ASN A 36 10.32 -14.48 8.80
N ILE A 37 10.50 -13.21 8.47
CA ILE A 37 11.04 -12.74 7.19
C ILE A 37 12.55 -13.04 7.15
N TYR A 38 13.04 -13.62 6.06
CA TYR A 38 14.46 -13.87 5.86
C TYR A 38 15.06 -13.00 4.75
N ILE A 39 15.81 -11.96 5.15
CA ILE A 39 16.56 -11.12 4.21
C ILE A 39 17.92 -11.77 3.94
N ASP A 40 18.09 -12.33 2.75
CA ASP A 40 19.30 -13.05 2.36
C ASP A 40 20.37 -12.13 1.72
N PRO A 41 21.60 -12.04 2.26
CA PRO A 41 22.74 -11.41 1.59
C PRO A 41 23.04 -11.91 0.18
N PHE A 42 22.71 -13.16 -0.14
CA PHE A 42 22.94 -13.72 -1.47
C PHE A 42 21.91 -13.27 -2.52
N SER A 43 20.82 -12.59 -2.11
CA SER A 43 19.91 -11.84 -3.01
C SER A 43 20.58 -10.67 -3.73
N VAL A 44 21.89 -10.48 -3.57
CA VAL A 44 22.68 -9.41 -4.18
C VAL A 44 23.94 -9.95 -4.91
N VAL A 45 24.06 -11.26 -5.13
CA VAL A 45 25.23 -11.88 -5.80
C VAL A 45 24.85 -12.47 -7.17
N SER A 46 24.74 -11.60 -8.18
CA SER A 46 24.94 -12.00 -9.59
C SER A 46 25.75 -10.95 -10.34
N TYR A 47 27.08 -11.04 -10.21
CA TYR A 47 28.05 -10.63 -11.24
C TYR A 47 29.49 -11.07 -10.88
N ARG A 48 29.88 -12.30 -11.26
CA ARG A 48 31.26 -12.68 -11.68
C ARG A 48 31.40 -14.18 -11.99
N GLU A 49 31.23 -14.54 -13.26
CA GLU A 49 32.02 -15.64 -13.86
C GLU A 49 33.21 -15.05 -14.63
N LYS A 50 34.32 -14.81 -13.91
CA LYS A 50 35.69 -14.89 -14.44
C LYS A 50 36.71 -14.65 -13.32
N LEU A 51 37.79 -15.43 -13.38
CA LEU A 51 38.89 -15.47 -12.40
C LEU A 51 38.44 -15.98 -11.02
N ILE A 52 38.65 -17.27 -10.76
CA ILE A 52 39.81 -17.76 -9.99
C ILE A 52 40.10 -19.20 -10.45
N THR A 53 41.35 -19.46 -10.83
CA THR A 53 41.93 -20.80 -10.93
C THR A 53 43.00 -20.91 -9.85
N ASP A 54 42.88 -21.96 -9.02
CA ASP A 54 43.85 -22.47 -8.05
C ASP A 54 44.26 -21.60 -6.84
N ASN A 55 44.27 -22.28 -5.69
CA ASN A 55 44.90 -21.95 -4.40
C ASN A 55 44.26 -20.90 -3.47
N GLY A 56 44.11 -21.29 -2.19
CA GLY A 56 44.15 -20.37 -1.04
C GLY A 56 42.83 -20.21 -0.27
N ILE A 57 42.73 -20.83 0.91
CA ILE A 57 41.58 -20.66 1.82
C ILE A 57 41.59 -19.28 2.53
N ASP A 58 42.74 -18.60 2.57
CA ASP A 58 42.89 -17.28 3.22
C ASP A 58 42.11 -16.12 2.57
N GLU A 59 41.69 -16.25 1.31
CA GLU A 59 40.87 -15.21 0.65
C GLU A 59 39.47 -15.09 1.27
N ILE A 60 38.93 -16.12 1.93
CA ILE A 60 37.54 -16.11 2.47
C ILE A 60 37.34 -14.99 3.50
N HIS A 61 38.35 -14.67 4.31
CA HIS A 61 38.27 -13.58 5.29
C HIS A 61 38.36 -12.17 4.66
N LYS A 62 38.87 -12.05 3.42
CA LYS A 62 38.77 -10.82 2.61
C LYS A 62 37.49 -10.79 1.77
N PHE A 63 37.02 -11.94 1.31
CA PHE A 63 35.78 -12.10 0.56
C PHE A 63 34.57 -11.60 1.36
N LEU A 64 34.49 -11.94 2.66
CA LEU A 64 33.47 -11.42 3.57
C LEU A 64 33.55 -9.90 3.80
N LEU A 65 34.67 -9.26 3.48
CA LEU A 65 34.85 -7.80 3.52
C LEU A 65 34.70 -7.13 2.13
N SER A 66 34.62 -7.91 1.05
CA SER A 66 34.48 -7.41 -0.33
C SER A 66 33.08 -7.61 -0.93
N THR A 67 32.11 -8.06 -0.14
CA THR A 67 30.68 -8.10 -0.49
C THR A 67 30.03 -6.71 -0.54
N GLY A 68 30.56 -5.83 -1.41
CA GLY A 68 30.06 -4.46 -1.62
C GLY A 68 28.58 -4.38 -2.00
N PHE A 69 28.00 -5.49 -2.48
CA PHE A 69 26.58 -5.62 -2.80
C PHE A 69 25.68 -5.83 -1.57
N LEU A 70 26.06 -6.67 -0.58
CA LEU A 70 25.38 -6.70 0.72
C LEU A 70 25.44 -5.31 1.39
N TRP A 71 26.60 -4.65 1.26
CA TRP A 71 26.80 -3.28 1.73
C TRP A 71 25.94 -2.25 0.97
N LEU A 72 25.59 -2.50 -0.30
CA LEU A 72 24.70 -1.66 -1.11
C LEU A 72 23.24 -1.73 -0.63
N TYR A 73 22.77 -2.94 -0.32
CA TYR A 73 21.43 -3.18 0.21
C TYR A 73 21.28 -2.61 1.63
N LEU A 74 22.29 -2.83 2.49
CA LEU A 74 22.36 -2.20 3.80
C LEU A 74 22.50 -0.67 3.69
N LYS A 75 23.29 -0.13 2.74
CA LYS A 75 23.36 1.32 2.48
C LYS A 75 21.98 1.94 2.30
N PHE A 76 21.15 1.39 1.40
CA PHE A 76 19.79 1.87 1.18
C PHE A 76 18.93 1.78 2.45
N ILE A 77 18.96 0.63 3.12
CA ILE A 77 18.10 0.34 4.28
C ILE A 77 18.51 1.10 5.55
N ASP A 78 19.79 1.40 5.71
CA ASP A 78 20.37 2.15 6.83
C ASP A 78 20.59 3.65 6.51
N THR A 79 20.06 4.15 5.38
CA THR A 79 19.94 5.60 5.14
C THR A 79 19.00 6.27 6.17
N GLU A 80 19.19 7.58 6.39
CA GLU A 80 18.29 8.39 7.23
C GLU A 80 16.84 8.40 6.71
N GLN A 81 16.74 8.26 5.39
CA GLN A 81 15.53 8.13 4.59
C GLN A 81 14.79 6.79 4.79
N PHE A 82 15.34 5.79 5.52
CA PHE A 82 14.74 4.43 5.58
C PHE A 82 14.54 3.79 6.97
N GLN A 83 15.58 3.55 7.80
CA GLN A 83 15.43 2.84 9.10
C GLN A 83 14.50 3.60 10.07
N ARG A 84 13.78 2.99 11.04
CA ARG A 84 13.82 1.71 11.79
C ARG A 84 12.36 1.46 12.31
N GLN A 85 11.94 0.44 13.07
CA GLN A 85 12.63 -0.21 14.19
C GLN A 85 12.11 -1.63 14.45
N VAL A 86 13.06 -2.57 14.53
CA VAL A 86 12.94 -3.81 15.30
C VAL A 86 13.51 -3.59 16.71
N THR A 87 12.85 -4.15 17.73
CA THR A 87 13.33 -4.17 19.12
C THR A 87 14.44 -5.21 19.28
N LEU A 88 15.70 -4.76 19.26
CA LEU A 88 16.86 -5.63 19.49
C LEU A 88 17.03 -5.89 21.00
N SER A 89 16.53 -7.04 21.47
CA SER A 89 16.79 -7.56 22.82
C SER A 89 18.20 -8.21 22.91
N CYS A 90 19.24 -7.45 22.62
CA CYS A 90 20.63 -7.91 22.68
C CYS A 90 21.26 -7.67 24.06
N THR A 91 21.05 -8.61 24.99
CA THR A 91 21.67 -8.57 26.32
C THR A 91 23.09 -9.12 26.31
N SER A 92 24.09 -8.29 25.99
CA SER A 92 25.51 -8.59 26.23
C SER A 92 26.37 -7.33 26.39
N THR A 93 27.19 -7.30 27.44
CA THR A 93 28.02 -6.15 27.85
C THR A 93 29.43 -6.17 27.27
N SER A 94 29.91 -5.08 26.66
CA SER A 94 31.33 -4.64 26.76
C SER A 94 31.62 -3.25 26.17
N SER A 95 32.16 -2.36 27.01
CA SER A 95 33.17 -1.31 26.68
C SER A 95 33.14 -0.54 25.34
N SER A 96 32.51 0.65 25.38
CA SER A 96 33.12 1.94 24.99
C SER A 96 33.94 2.06 23.69
N SER A 97 33.30 2.55 22.62
CA SER A 97 33.79 3.69 21.80
C SER A 97 32.65 4.26 20.94
N SER A 98 32.89 5.38 20.24
CA SER A 98 31.94 6.11 19.35
C SER A 98 30.57 6.49 19.93
N ILE A 99 30.48 7.70 20.50
CA ILE A 99 29.21 8.36 20.86
C ILE A 99 28.64 9.19 19.68
N SER A 100 29.39 9.34 18.59
CA SER A 100 29.10 10.23 17.45
C SER A 100 28.17 9.66 16.37
N GLN A 101 27.27 8.74 16.72
CA GLN A 101 26.51 7.91 15.74
C GLN A 101 24.99 7.97 15.98
N PHE A 102 24.46 9.14 16.36
CA PHE A 102 23.16 9.24 17.06
C PHE A 102 22.11 10.20 16.46
N ILE A 103 22.35 10.82 15.31
CA ILE A 103 21.41 11.75 14.65
C ILE A 103 21.40 11.46 13.15
N ALA A 104 20.58 10.50 12.69
CA ALA A 104 20.57 10.03 11.30
C ALA A 104 19.33 9.18 10.91
N CYS A 105 18.11 9.53 11.33
CA CYS A 105 17.03 8.53 11.49
C CYS A 105 15.59 9.10 11.55
N ARG A 106 14.77 9.07 10.48
CA ARG A 106 13.33 9.43 10.65
C ARG A 106 12.25 8.95 9.66
N LEU A 107 12.41 9.12 8.35
CA LEU A 107 11.28 9.22 7.39
C LEU A 107 10.18 8.15 7.56
N LEU A 108 10.45 6.90 7.19
CA LEU A 108 9.41 5.88 7.01
C LEU A 108 8.85 5.26 8.32
N ARG A 109 9.35 5.65 9.50
CA ARG A 109 8.78 5.20 10.80
C ARG A 109 7.63 6.07 11.24
N GLU A 110 7.85 7.38 11.20
CA GLU A 110 6.89 8.34 11.72
C GLU A 110 5.68 8.43 10.77
N LEU A 111 5.90 8.24 9.46
CA LEU A 111 4.83 7.99 8.50
C LEU A 111 4.04 6.74 8.85
N LYS A 112 2.85 6.95 9.42
CA LYS A 112 1.91 5.86 9.70
C LYS A 112 1.32 5.34 8.41
N GLN A 113 1.30 4.01 8.24
CA GLN A 113 0.69 3.33 7.08
C GLN A 113 -0.76 3.78 6.86
N LEU A 114 -1.49 3.98 7.96
CA LEU A 114 -2.85 4.53 7.96
C LEU A 114 -2.94 5.99 8.44
N GLY A 115 -1.84 6.76 8.47
CA GLY A 115 -1.84 8.19 8.82
C GLY A 115 -2.66 8.53 10.06
N CYS A 116 -3.61 9.47 9.91
CA CYS A 116 -4.53 9.89 10.97
C CYS A 116 -5.51 8.81 11.46
N ARG A 117 -5.70 7.71 10.72
CA ARG A 117 -6.73 6.68 11.01
C ARG A 117 -6.33 5.82 12.21
N GLY A 118 -5.04 5.74 12.54
CA GLY A 118 -4.54 5.16 13.80
C GLY A 118 -4.87 6.00 15.05
N ILE A 119 -5.32 7.26 14.91
CA ILE A 119 -5.67 8.10 16.07
C ILE A 119 -6.90 7.56 16.81
N PRO A 120 -8.01 7.14 16.17
CA PRO A 120 -9.10 6.43 16.87
C PRO A 120 -8.81 4.96 17.22
N VAL A 121 -7.97 4.25 16.46
CA VAL A 121 -7.70 2.81 16.67
C VAL A 121 -6.49 2.61 17.59
N ARG A 122 -6.73 2.45 18.90
CA ARG A 122 -5.67 2.32 19.93
C ARG A 122 -4.70 1.13 19.75
N SER A 123 -5.03 0.14 18.93
CA SER A 123 -4.17 -1.00 18.60
C SER A 123 -3.27 -0.77 17.38
N TYR A 124 -3.42 0.37 16.68
CA TYR A 124 -2.74 0.60 15.41
C TYR A 124 -1.44 1.40 15.57
N GLU A 125 -0.31 0.69 15.54
CA GLU A 125 1.04 1.27 15.63
C GLU A 125 1.93 0.97 14.40
N ASN A 126 1.38 0.34 13.35
CA ASN A 126 2.15 -0.04 12.15
C ASN A 126 2.62 1.17 11.32
N CYS A 127 3.92 1.20 11.00
CA CYS A 127 4.56 2.15 10.08
C CYS A 127 4.80 1.54 8.69
N LYS A 128 5.07 2.38 7.68
CA LYS A 128 5.26 1.91 6.29
C LYS A 128 6.38 0.87 6.16
N ILE A 129 7.46 0.99 6.96
CA ILE A 129 8.61 0.05 6.98
C ILE A 129 8.17 -1.41 7.14
N SER A 130 7.15 -1.69 7.98
CA SER A 130 6.66 -3.06 8.18
C SER A 130 6.00 -3.66 6.93
N CYS A 131 5.45 -2.82 6.06
CA CYS A 131 4.80 -3.24 4.82
C CYS A 131 5.87 -3.49 3.74
N PHE A 132 6.82 -2.57 3.55
CA PHE A 132 7.92 -2.70 2.58
C PHE A 132 8.72 -4.02 2.73
N LEU A 133 9.00 -4.44 3.95
CA LEU A 133 9.76 -5.67 4.23
C LEU A 133 8.99 -6.95 3.85
N VAL A 134 7.66 -6.91 3.84
CA VAL A 134 6.81 -8.01 3.40
C VAL A 134 6.52 -7.94 1.91
N SER A 135 6.24 -6.76 1.35
CA SER A 135 6.10 -6.60 -0.10
C SER A 135 7.33 -7.17 -0.80
N TYR A 136 8.53 -6.99 -0.22
CA TYR A 136 9.76 -7.68 -0.63
C TYR A 136 9.65 -9.23 -0.58
N GLU A 137 9.18 -9.83 0.52
CA GLU A 137 9.09 -11.29 0.66
C GLU A 137 8.01 -11.93 -0.24
N ASP A 138 6.83 -11.33 -0.35
CA ASP A 138 5.79 -11.78 -1.28
C ASP A 138 6.27 -11.66 -2.74
N ILE A 139 7.03 -10.60 -3.07
CA ILE A 139 7.71 -10.46 -4.37
C ILE A 139 8.70 -11.62 -4.62
N CYS A 140 9.52 -11.98 -3.63
CA CYS A 140 10.43 -13.12 -3.71
C CYS A 140 9.65 -14.41 -4.02
N TYR A 141 8.56 -14.65 -3.30
CA TYR A 141 7.72 -15.85 -3.43
C TYR A 141 7.04 -15.92 -4.81
N VAL A 142 6.44 -14.82 -5.25
CA VAL A 142 5.81 -14.70 -6.58
C VAL A 142 6.82 -14.98 -7.69
N TRP A 143 8.00 -14.34 -7.65
CA TRP A 143 9.05 -14.56 -8.64
C TRP A 143 9.54 -16.02 -8.66
N HIS A 144 9.81 -16.61 -7.49
CA HIS A 144 10.30 -17.98 -7.38
C HIS A 144 9.27 -18.99 -7.94
N THR A 145 8.00 -18.82 -7.59
CA THR A 145 6.90 -19.66 -8.06
C THR A 145 6.74 -19.61 -9.58
N LEU A 146 6.71 -18.40 -10.17
CA LEU A 146 6.61 -18.24 -11.62
C LEU A 146 7.87 -18.74 -12.36
N SER A 147 9.06 -18.59 -11.76
CA SER A 147 10.32 -19.06 -12.34
C SER A 147 10.39 -20.59 -12.41
N ILE A 148 9.94 -21.29 -11.36
CA ILE A 148 9.83 -22.77 -11.37
C ILE A 148 8.83 -23.21 -12.44
N GLN A 149 7.68 -22.53 -12.56
CA GLN A 149 6.68 -22.85 -13.58
C GLN A 149 7.20 -22.63 -15.01
N GLU A 150 7.85 -21.50 -15.32
CA GLU A 150 8.47 -21.27 -16.65
C GLU A 150 9.52 -22.34 -16.98
N GLN A 151 10.32 -22.78 -15.99
CA GLN A 151 11.29 -23.86 -16.18
C GLN A 151 10.62 -25.21 -16.46
N CYS A 152 9.59 -25.59 -15.70
CA CYS A 152 8.89 -26.87 -15.90
C CYS A 152 8.10 -26.95 -17.22
N ILE A 153 7.63 -25.82 -17.76
CA ILE A 153 6.86 -25.78 -19.03
C ILE A 153 7.74 -26.09 -20.25
N LEU A 154 9.06 -25.88 -20.16
CA LEU A 154 10.01 -26.14 -21.27
C LEU A 154 10.36 -27.62 -21.48
N ASP A 155 10.03 -28.52 -20.56
CA ASP A 155 10.51 -29.91 -20.54
C ASP A 155 9.56 -30.96 -21.19
N LEU A 156 8.46 -30.54 -21.83
CA LEU A 156 7.39 -31.45 -22.28
C LEU A 156 6.98 -31.30 -23.76
N SER A 157 7.82 -31.74 -24.71
CA SER A 157 7.43 -31.93 -26.13
C SER A 157 8.42 -32.77 -26.98
N ILE A 158 8.20 -34.09 -27.14
CA ILE A 158 8.43 -34.92 -28.38
C ILE A 158 7.56 -36.21 -28.27
N PRO A 159 6.91 -36.72 -29.35
CA PRO A 159 6.13 -37.96 -29.31
C PRO A 159 6.95 -39.26 -29.28
N LEU A 160 6.45 -40.30 -28.59
CA LEU A 160 7.02 -41.64 -28.51
C LEU A 160 6.27 -42.64 -29.41
N GLU A 161 6.64 -42.75 -30.69
CA GLU A 161 6.02 -43.71 -31.60
C GLU A 161 7.00 -44.44 -32.54
N SER A 162 8.28 -44.53 -32.16
CA SER A 162 9.26 -45.40 -32.82
C SER A 162 10.30 -45.97 -31.85
N ILE A 163 10.80 -47.17 -32.16
CA ILE A 163 11.85 -47.91 -31.43
C ILE A 163 11.44 -48.36 -30.00
N GLY A 164 10.78 -49.52 -29.91
CA GLY A 164 10.57 -50.21 -28.64
C GLY A 164 11.76 -51.10 -28.25
N LEU A 165 12.51 -50.72 -27.20
CA LEU A 165 13.43 -51.54 -26.40
C LEU A 165 13.68 -50.82 -25.05
N PRO A 166 14.06 -51.52 -23.95
CA PRO A 166 14.08 -50.91 -22.61
C PRO A 166 15.42 -50.25 -22.22
N THR A 167 15.32 -49.37 -21.22
CA THR A 167 16.39 -48.73 -20.40
C THR A 167 17.22 -47.58 -21.00
N LYS A 168 17.26 -46.47 -20.24
CA LYS A 168 18.15 -45.29 -20.32
C LYS A 168 18.15 -44.49 -21.63
N LEU A 169 17.29 -43.47 -21.69
CA LEU A 169 17.47 -42.30 -22.53
C LEU A 169 18.46 -41.33 -21.86
N SER A 170 19.50 -40.89 -22.57
CA SER A 170 20.41 -39.82 -22.13
C SER A 170 19.91 -38.46 -22.64
N ILE A 171 19.50 -37.58 -21.74
CA ILE A 171 19.01 -36.23 -22.09
C ILE A 171 20.19 -35.34 -22.48
N SER A 172 20.17 -34.80 -23.71
CA SER A 172 21.15 -33.81 -24.17
C SER A 172 20.62 -32.40 -23.91
N LEU A 173 21.00 -31.85 -22.76
CA LEU A 173 20.65 -30.47 -22.39
C LEU A 173 21.30 -29.47 -23.36
N LYS A 174 20.49 -28.64 -24.01
CA LYS A 174 20.93 -27.37 -24.61
C LYS A 174 20.35 -26.22 -23.79
N PRO A 175 21.13 -25.59 -22.90
CA PRO A 175 20.62 -24.50 -22.08
C PRO A 175 20.32 -23.27 -22.95
N THR A 176 19.14 -22.69 -22.76
CA THR A 176 18.88 -21.29 -23.09
C THR A 176 19.76 -20.39 -22.21
N LYS A 177 20.15 -19.21 -22.72
CA LYS A 177 21.25 -18.38 -22.18
C LYS A 177 20.97 -17.65 -20.86
N THR A 178 20.09 -18.17 -20.02
CA THR A 178 19.70 -17.61 -18.72
C THR A 178 19.81 -18.70 -17.64
N ASN A 179 21.05 -19.05 -17.27
CA ASN A 179 21.35 -19.94 -16.14
C ASN A 179 21.01 -19.33 -14.77
N ASP A 180 20.52 -18.08 -14.75
CA ASP A 180 20.38 -17.29 -13.55
C ASP A 180 18.95 -17.38 -12.99
N ALA A 181 18.76 -18.32 -12.05
CA ALA A 181 17.53 -18.47 -11.27
C ALA A 181 17.51 -17.53 -10.04
N SER A 182 18.49 -16.62 -9.90
CA SER A 182 18.47 -15.62 -8.83
C SER A 182 17.32 -14.62 -9.01
N LEU A 183 16.89 -14.04 -7.90
CA LEU A 183 15.91 -12.97 -7.86
C LEU A 183 16.55 -11.67 -8.39
N PRO A 184 16.06 -11.06 -9.48
CA PRO A 184 16.74 -9.91 -10.09
C PRO A 184 16.80 -8.72 -9.14
N LEU A 185 17.99 -8.12 -8.98
CA LEU A 185 18.25 -7.07 -7.98
C LEU A 185 17.31 -5.85 -8.08
N TRP A 186 16.83 -5.49 -9.28
CA TRP A 186 15.84 -4.40 -9.44
C TRP A 186 14.49 -4.72 -8.76
N LEU A 187 14.12 -6.00 -8.66
CA LEU A 187 12.85 -6.43 -8.08
C LEU A 187 12.87 -6.29 -6.54
N ASN A 188 14.02 -6.54 -5.92
CA ASN A 188 14.28 -6.27 -4.50
C ASN A 188 14.13 -4.78 -4.17
N PHE A 189 14.77 -3.92 -4.98
CA PHE A 189 14.68 -2.47 -4.80
C PHE A 189 13.26 -1.93 -5.05
N LEU A 190 12.52 -2.49 -6.00
CA LEU A 190 11.13 -2.12 -6.24
C LEU A 190 10.23 -2.43 -5.03
N GLY A 191 10.38 -3.61 -4.41
CA GLY A 191 9.67 -3.97 -3.19
C GLY A 191 9.90 -3.01 -2.02
N LEU A 192 11.11 -2.47 -1.90
CA LEU A 192 11.50 -1.56 -0.81
C LEU A 192 11.25 -0.07 -1.09
N LEU A 193 11.24 0.37 -2.36
CA LEU A 193 11.32 1.79 -2.72
C LEU A 193 10.09 2.33 -3.47
N HIS A 194 9.08 1.52 -3.81
CA HIS A 194 7.92 1.96 -4.60
C HIS A 194 7.10 3.09 -3.96
N ASP A 195 7.09 3.14 -2.63
CA ASP A 195 6.25 4.03 -1.81
C ASP A 195 7.07 5.08 -1.02
N ILE A 196 8.37 5.21 -1.29
CA ILE A 196 9.29 6.04 -0.48
C ILE A 196 8.99 7.55 -0.57
N GLY A 197 8.34 7.99 -1.65
CA GLY A 197 7.91 9.38 -1.88
C GLY A 197 6.62 9.78 -1.18
N HIS A 198 6.14 9.01 -0.20
CA HIS A 198 5.00 9.42 0.62
C HIS A 198 5.35 10.52 1.62
N GLY A 199 4.44 11.49 1.76
CA GLY A 199 4.53 12.59 2.74
C GLY A 199 3.69 12.37 4.00
N PRO A 200 3.66 13.35 4.92
CA PRO A 200 2.96 13.29 6.21
C PRO A 200 1.52 12.78 6.11
N PHE A 201 1.20 11.71 6.85
CA PHE A 201 -0.10 11.01 6.83
C PHE A 201 -0.47 10.37 5.48
N SER A 202 0.52 10.03 4.65
CA SER A 202 0.40 9.32 3.38
C SER A 202 -0.58 10.02 2.39
N HIS A 203 -1.66 9.37 1.97
CA HIS A 203 -2.60 9.95 0.98
C HIS A 203 -3.34 11.22 1.46
N LEU A 204 -3.34 11.55 2.76
CA LEU A 204 -3.87 12.83 3.23
C LEU A 204 -3.09 14.01 2.65
N PHE A 205 -1.75 13.89 2.61
CA PHE A 205 -0.86 14.89 2.01
C PHE A 205 -1.22 15.11 0.53
N GLU A 206 -1.22 14.01 -0.22
CA GLU A 206 -1.47 13.96 -1.67
C GLU A 206 -2.87 14.46 -2.08
N ARG A 207 -3.93 13.99 -1.40
CA ARG A 207 -5.31 14.08 -1.91
C ARG A 207 -6.18 15.11 -1.22
N GLU A 208 -5.76 15.60 -0.06
CA GLU A 208 -6.59 16.48 0.78
C GLU A 208 -5.86 17.80 1.13
N PHE A 209 -4.55 17.75 1.40
CA PHE A 209 -3.72 18.93 1.70
C PHE A 209 -3.18 19.63 0.45
N LEU A 210 -2.35 18.95 -0.37
CA LEU A 210 -1.71 19.57 -1.53
C LEU A 210 -2.69 20.25 -2.51
N PRO A 211 -3.89 19.69 -2.80
CA PRO A 211 -4.85 20.36 -3.69
C PRO A 211 -5.39 21.71 -3.17
N GLN A 212 -5.26 22.00 -1.87
CA GLN A 212 -5.68 23.28 -1.28
C GLN A 212 -4.57 24.34 -1.25
N VAL A 213 -3.30 23.95 -1.32
CA VAL A 213 -2.13 24.87 -1.31
C VAL A 213 -1.41 24.98 -2.66
N CYS A 214 -1.56 23.98 -3.55
CA CYS A 214 -0.90 23.90 -4.85
C CYS A 214 -1.94 23.80 -5.99
N THR A 215 -2.70 24.88 -6.23
CA THR A 215 -3.76 24.90 -7.25
C THR A 215 -3.22 24.59 -8.67
N GLY A 216 -3.72 23.51 -9.28
CA GLY A 216 -3.36 23.11 -10.64
C GLY A 216 -2.10 22.24 -10.77
N LEU A 217 -1.39 21.97 -9.66
CA LEU A 217 -0.28 21.01 -9.67
C LEU A 217 -0.81 19.57 -9.73
N THR A 218 -0.29 18.77 -10.66
CA THR A 218 -0.48 17.32 -10.65
C THR A 218 0.72 16.68 -9.93
N TRP A 219 0.56 16.42 -8.65
CA TRP A 219 1.57 15.75 -7.81
C TRP A 219 1.14 14.31 -7.50
N SER A 220 2.10 13.39 -7.36
CA SER A 220 1.83 12.01 -6.95
C SER A 220 3.03 11.39 -6.20
N HIS A 221 2.75 10.52 -5.23
CA HIS A 221 3.79 9.86 -4.41
C HIS A 221 4.68 8.91 -5.24
N GLU A 222 4.17 8.35 -6.35
CA GLU A 222 4.92 7.49 -7.26
C GLU A 222 6.04 8.27 -7.99
N GLN A 223 5.75 9.52 -8.42
CA GLN A 223 6.77 10.38 -9.03
C GLN A 223 7.80 10.83 -7.99
N MET A 224 7.35 11.29 -6.82
CA MET A 224 8.27 11.65 -5.74
C MET A 224 9.12 10.45 -5.26
N SER A 225 8.63 9.22 -5.40
CA SER A 225 9.42 8.01 -5.12
C SER A 225 10.57 7.86 -6.12
N VAL A 226 10.36 8.16 -7.39
CA VAL A 226 11.43 8.21 -8.41
C VAL A 226 12.45 9.31 -8.11
N ASP A 227 11.99 10.50 -7.75
CA ASP A 227 12.84 11.67 -7.48
C ASP A 227 13.67 11.47 -6.19
N MET A 228 13.08 10.81 -5.18
CA MET A 228 13.77 10.37 -3.96
C MET A 228 14.81 9.27 -4.23
N ILE A 229 14.57 8.36 -5.17
CA ILE A 229 15.55 7.34 -5.57
C ILE A 229 16.80 7.98 -6.19
N ASP A 230 16.64 9.00 -7.06
CA ASP A 230 17.79 9.76 -7.56
C ASP A 230 18.55 10.45 -6.43
N HIS A 231 17.86 11.20 -5.57
CA HIS A 231 18.50 11.88 -4.45
C HIS A 231 19.28 10.93 -3.53
N ILE A 232 18.73 9.75 -3.21
CA ILE A 232 19.41 8.76 -2.36
C ILE A 232 20.64 8.16 -3.05
N VAL A 233 20.57 7.87 -4.35
CA VAL A 233 21.71 7.34 -5.13
C VAL A 233 22.84 8.36 -5.22
N ASP A 234 22.50 9.62 -5.53
CA ASP A 234 23.46 10.71 -5.69
C ASP A 234 24.10 11.11 -4.35
N GLU A 235 23.31 11.36 -3.31
CA GLU A 235 23.78 11.82 -1.99
C GLU A 235 24.69 10.79 -1.31
N HIS A 236 24.29 9.52 -1.29
CA HIS A 236 25.04 8.45 -0.62
C HIS A 236 26.08 7.77 -1.53
N HIS A 237 26.28 8.28 -2.76
CA HIS A 237 27.16 7.73 -3.79
C HIS A 237 27.00 6.21 -3.91
N ILE A 238 25.80 5.77 -4.29
CA ILE A 238 25.45 4.35 -4.37
C ILE A 238 25.81 3.82 -5.76
N ASP A 239 26.87 3.01 -5.85
CA ASP A 239 27.27 2.36 -7.11
C ASP A 239 26.29 1.25 -7.49
N ILE A 240 25.29 1.62 -8.29
CA ILE A 240 24.24 0.72 -8.77
C ILE A 240 24.10 0.86 -10.29
N GLY A 241 24.01 -0.27 -10.99
CA GLY A 241 23.89 -0.30 -12.44
C GLY A 241 22.68 0.51 -12.92
N SER A 242 22.91 1.46 -13.83
CA SER A 242 21.88 2.41 -14.29
C SER A 242 20.64 1.74 -14.90
N GLY A 243 20.79 0.57 -15.53
CA GLY A 243 19.67 -0.26 -16.00
C GLY A 243 18.79 -0.80 -14.87
N THR A 244 19.35 -1.10 -13.70
CA THR A 244 18.64 -1.55 -12.49
C THR A 244 17.74 -0.43 -11.98
N ILE A 245 18.31 0.77 -11.75
CA ILE A 245 17.56 1.95 -11.30
C ILE A 245 16.50 2.37 -12.32
N LYS A 246 16.83 2.38 -13.62
CA LYS A 246 15.88 2.68 -14.69
C LYS A 246 14.67 1.73 -14.64
N LYS A 247 14.89 0.42 -14.47
CA LYS A 247 13.81 -0.56 -14.39
C LYS A 247 12.96 -0.42 -13.12
N VAL A 248 13.57 -0.12 -11.96
CA VAL A 248 12.83 0.20 -10.73
C VAL A 248 11.86 1.36 -10.99
N LYS A 249 12.38 2.49 -11.47
CA LYS A 249 11.59 3.70 -11.73
C LYS A 249 10.50 3.50 -12.78
N GLU A 250 10.80 2.77 -13.86
CA GLU A 250 9.82 2.42 -14.89
C GLU A 250 8.66 1.58 -14.33
N MET A 251 8.91 0.74 -13.34
CA MET A 251 7.88 -0.08 -12.70
C MET A 251 7.08 0.68 -11.64
N ILE A 252 7.70 1.61 -10.90
CA ILE A 252 7.00 2.55 -10.02
C ILE A 252 6.05 3.43 -10.85
N LEU A 253 6.54 4.10 -11.89
CA LEU A 253 5.71 4.99 -12.71
C LEU A 253 4.66 4.25 -13.54
N ALA A 254 4.83 2.95 -13.79
CA ALA A 254 3.84 2.13 -14.48
C ALA A 254 2.56 1.85 -13.68
N SER A 255 2.57 2.04 -12.35
CA SER A 255 1.35 2.00 -11.54
C SER A 255 0.56 3.32 -11.60
N SER A 256 1.26 4.43 -11.87
CA SER A 256 0.68 5.77 -11.88
C SER A 256 -0.28 5.98 -13.06
N LYS A 257 -1.19 6.95 -12.92
CA LYS A 257 -2.09 7.41 -14.00
C LYS A 257 -1.34 8.02 -15.20
N LEU A 258 -0.04 8.27 -15.09
CA LEU A 258 0.82 8.84 -16.13
C LEU A 258 1.55 7.76 -16.95
N ALA A 259 1.28 6.47 -16.72
CA ALA A 259 1.93 5.35 -17.37
C ALA A 259 1.92 5.44 -18.92
N LEU A 260 3.08 5.77 -19.50
CA LEU A 260 3.23 5.92 -20.95
C LEU A 260 2.83 4.65 -21.72
N THR A 261 2.09 4.87 -22.82
CA THR A 261 1.52 3.84 -23.69
C THR A 261 2.55 2.80 -24.12
N LYS A 262 2.21 1.52 -23.90
CA LYS A 262 2.90 0.29 -24.33
C LYS A 262 4.12 0.49 -25.25
N SER A 263 5.25 0.86 -24.65
CA SER A 263 6.57 0.56 -25.22
C SER A 263 6.79 -0.95 -25.27
N SER A 264 7.80 -1.41 -25.99
CA SER A 264 8.20 -2.83 -26.03
C SER A 264 8.83 -3.27 -24.70
N ARG A 265 8.01 -3.37 -23.65
CA ARG A 265 8.39 -3.82 -22.31
C ARG A 265 8.65 -5.32 -22.36
N GLU A 266 9.90 -5.72 -22.23
CA GLU A 266 10.29 -7.14 -22.12
C GLU A 266 9.74 -7.73 -20.81
N LYS A 267 8.92 -8.77 -20.93
CA LYS A 267 8.13 -9.42 -19.87
C LYS A 267 7.15 -8.46 -19.16
N GLN A 268 5.98 -8.21 -19.77
CA GLN A 268 4.89 -7.41 -19.19
C GLN A 268 4.33 -8.01 -17.88
N PHE A 269 4.34 -9.33 -17.70
CA PHE A 269 3.83 -9.96 -16.47
C PHE A 269 4.55 -9.50 -15.19
N LEU A 270 5.75 -8.94 -15.30
CA LEU A 270 6.49 -8.38 -14.17
C LEU A 270 5.78 -7.17 -13.55
N TYR A 271 5.02 -6.43 -14.35
CA TYR A 271 4.23 -5.27 -13.92
C TYR A 271 2.93 -5.69 -13.23
N ASP A 272 2.50 -6.96 -13.36
CA ASP A 272 1.38 -7.50 -12.60
C ASP A 272 1.76 -7.84 -11.14
N ILE A 273 3.06 -7.87 -10.77
CA ILE A 273 3.54 -8.37 -9.46
C ILE A 273 3.34 -7.34 -8.34
N VAL A 274 3.91 -6.14 -8.50
CA VAL A 274 4.06 -5.17 -7.38
C VAL A 274 2.92 -4.16 -7.32
N ALA A 275 2.49 -3.67 -8.49
CA ALA A 275 1.48 -2.62 -8.57
C ALA A 275 0.70 -2.76 -9.89
N ASN A 276 -0.34 -3.59 -9.85
CA ASN A 276 -1.01 -4.10 -11.03
C ASN A 276 -2.03 -3.10 -11.60
N GLY A 277 -1.56 -2.22 -12.49
CA GLY A 277 -2.43 -1.27 -13.20
C GLY A 277 -3.45 -1.90 -14.17
N ARG A 278 -3.40 -3.22 -14.42
CA ARG A 278 -4.31 -3.93 -15.35
C ARG A 278 -5.59 -4.41 -14.67
N ASN A 279 -5.49 -4.99 -13.47
CA ASN A 279 -6.63 -5.54 -12.72
C ASN A 279 -6.62 -5.25 -11.21
N GLY A 280 -5.51 -4.72 -10.66
CA GLY A 280 -5.40 -4.41 -9.23
C GLY A 280 -5.23 -5.63 -8.33
N ILE A 281 -4.65 -6.73 -8.82
CA ILE A 281 -4.17 -7.86 -8.01
C ILE A 281 -2.64 -7.84 -8.00
N ASP A 282 -2.06 -7.54 -6.84
CA ASP A 282 -0.62 -7.41 -6.61
C ASP A 282 -0.28 -7.67 -5.13
N VAL A 283 1.02 -7.78 -4.84
CA VAL A 283 1.54 -8.09 -3.50
C VAL A 283 1.29 -7.00 -2.46
N ASP A 284 1.26 -5.72 -2.85
CA ASP A 284 0.90 -4.59 -1.99
C ASP A 284 -0.49 -4.83 -1.36
N LYS A 285 -1.48 -5.18 -2.20
CA LYS A 285 -2.84 -5.49 -1.75
C LYS A 285 -2.92 -6.80 -0.96
N PHE A 286 -1.97 -7.72 -1.11
CA PHE A 286 -1.93 -8.91 -0.28
C PHE A 286 -1.47 -8.57 1.15
N ASP A 287 -0.38 -7.81 1.31
CA ASP A 287 0.06 -7.41 2.65
C ASP A 287 -0.93 -6.47 3.34
N TYR A 288 -1.24 -5.29 2.77
CA TYR A 288 -1.95 -4.27 3.54
C TYR A 288 -3.34 -4.72 3.99
N ILE A 289 -4.02 -5.56 3.20
CA ILE A 289 -5.34 -6.10 3.56
C ILE A 289 -5.24 -7.02 4.78
N VAL A 290 -4.25 -7.91 4.82
CA VAL A 290 -4.06 -8.83 5.96
C VAL A 290 -3.48 -8.10 7.18
N ARG A 291 -2.58 -7.13 6.95
CA ARG A 291 -1.97 -6.28 7.98
C ARG A 291 -3.00 -5.37 8.66
N ASP A 292 -3.82 -4.66 7.90
CA ASP A 292 -4.79 -3.71 8.45
C ASP A 292 -6.01 -4.39 9.05
N THR A 293 -6.52 -5.49 8.47
CA THR A 293 -7.57 -6.29 9.13
C THR A 293 -7.09 -6.76 10.50
N ARG A 294 -5.89 -7.35 10.59
CA ARG A 294 -5.30 -7.81 11.84
C ARG A 294 -5.08 -6.67 12.85
N ALA A 295 -4.51 -5.54 12.43
CA ALA A 295 -4.25 -4.40 13.32
C ALA A 295 -5.54 -3.70 13.81
N CYS A 296 -6.62 -3.76 13.02
CA CYS A 296 -7.95 -3.27 13.40
C CYS A 296 -8.82 -4.33 14.11
N ALA A 297 -8.29 -5.53 14.38
CA ALA A 297 -9.01 -6.69 14.93
C ALA A 297 -10.27 -7.11 14.14
N LEU A 298 -10.22 -6.97 12.81
CA LEU A 298 -11.23 -7.44 11.87
C LEU A 298 -10.89 -8.84 11.34
N GLY A 299 -11.91 -9.65 11.06
CA GLY A 299 -11.71 -10.99 10.49
C GLY A 299 -11.41 -10.95 8.99
N CYS A 300 -10.20 -11.34 8.59
CA CYS A 300 -9.86 -11.50 7.17
C CYS A 300 -10.32 -12.87 6.64
N ASN A 301 -11.20 -12.87 5.64
CA ASN A 301 -11.71 -14.09 4.98
C ASN A 301 -11.06 -14.35 3.60
N PHE A 302 -10.04 -13.57 3.26
CA PHE A 302 -9.20 -13.68 2.07
C PHE A 302 -7.89 -14.41 2.39
N GLN A 303 -7.41 -15.22 1.45
CA GLN A 303 -6.20 -16.06 1.59
C GLN A 303 -5.40 -15.96 0.29
N PHE A 304 -4.38 -15.10 0.28
CA PHE A 304 -3.59 -14.77 -0.91
C PHE A 304 -2.65 -15.90 -1.36
N HIS A 305 -2.08 -16.68 -0.42
CA HIS A 305 -1.20 -17.82 -0.73
C HIS A 305 -1.80 -18.75 -1.80
N ARG A 306 -3.10 -19.07 -1.72
CA ARG A 306 -3.81 -19.91 -2.70
C ARG A 306 -3.83 -19.32 -4.12
N LEU A 307 -3.78 -18.00 -4.28
CA LEU A 307 -3.61 -17.36 -5.59
C LEU A 307 -2.16 -17.45 -6.05
N MET A 308 -1.19 -17.20 -5.16
CA MET A 308 0.23 -17.26 -5.49
C MET A 308 0.69 -18.68 -5.87
N GLU A 309 0.21 -19.71 -5.17
CA GLU A 309 0.45 -21.13 -5.45
C GLU A 309 -0.12 -21.59 -6.81
N THR A 310 -1.12 -20.89 -7.37
CA THR A 310 -1.94 -21.41 -8.48
C THR A 310 -2.02 -20.53 -9.72
N MET A 311 -1.51 -19.30 -9.67
CA MET A 311 -1.33 -18.44 -10.85
C MET A 311 -0.29 -19.02 -11.82
N ARG A 312 -0.34 -18.59 -13.09
CA ARG A 312 0.65 -18.88 -14.16
C ARG A 312 0.88 -17.64 -15.01
N VAL A 313 2.04 -17.53 -15.66
CA VAL A 313 2.22 -16.60 -16.80
C VAL A 313 1.63 -17.25 -18.05
N LEU A 314 0.68 -16.58 -18.71
CA LEU A 314 0.14 -17.02 -20.01
C LEU A 314 0.05 -15.82 -20.95
N GLY A 315 0.73 -15.90 -22.10
CA GLY A 315 0.76 -14.81 -23.08
C GLY A 315 1.20 -13.47 -22.47
N ASP A 316 2.32 -13.49 -21.76
CA ASP A 316 2.99 -12.35 -21.09
C ASP A 316 2.15 -11.60 -20.03
N GLU A 317 1.22 -12.29 -19.36
CA GLU A 317 0.40 -11.75 -18.27
C GLU A 317 0.23 -12.79 -17.15
N ILE A 318 0.14 -12.34 -15.89
CA ILE A 318 -0.27 -13.21 -14.79
C ILE A 318 -1.76 -13.55 -14.94
N CYS A 319 -2.05 -14.85 -14.98
CA CYS A 319 -3.38 -15.42 -15.14
C CYS A 319 -3.68 -16.38 -13.99
N TYR A 320 -4.94 -16.44 -13.56
CA TYR A 320 -5.37 -17.21 -12.39
C TYR A 320 -6.19 -18.44 -12.77
N ARG A 321 -6.23 -19.47 -11.92
CA ARG A 321 -7.06 -20.64 -12.23
C ARG A 321 -8.54 -20.31 -12.06
N ALA A 322 -9.38 -20.71 -13.02
CA ALA A 322 -10.79 -20.30 -13.11
C ALA A 322 -11.62 -20.67 -11.88
N LYS A 323 -11.27 -21.75 -11.17
CA LYS A 323 -11.92 -22.18 -9.92
C LYS A 323 -11.75 -21.18 -8.76
N ASP A 324 -10.80 -20.24 -8.87
CA ASP A 324 -10.37 -19.34 -7.78
C ASP A 324 -10.96 -17.92 -7.91
N TYR A 325 -11.89 -17.70 -8.84
CA TYR A 325 -12.58 -16.41 -9.03
C TYR A 325 -13.27 -15.89 -7.75
N LEU A 326 -13.78 -16.79 -6.89
CA LEU A 326 -14.36 -16.42 -5.58
C LEU A 326 -13.31 -15.92 -4.58
N THR A 327 -12.07 -16.41 -4.66
CA THR A 327 -10.93 -15.92 -3.86
C THR A 327 -10.53 -14.52 -4.30
N ILE A 328 -10.57 -14.25 -5.61
CA ILE A 328 -10.37 -12.92 -6.18
C ILE A 328 -11.51 -11.96 -5.80
N HIS A 329 -12.77 -12.37 -5.87
CA HIS A 329 -13.87 -11.51 -5.40
C HIS A 329 -13.74 -11.20 -3.90
N LYS A 330 -13.27 -12.16 -3.08
CA LYS A 330 -12.97 -11.92 -1.66
C LYS A 330 -11.90 -10.85 -1.46
N LEU A 331 -10.81 -10.83 -2.24
CA LEU A 331 -9.80 -9.76 -2.20
C LEU A 331 -10.45 -8.38 -2.35
N PHE A 332 -11.19 -8.17 -3.44
CA PHE A 332 -11.81 -6.88 -3.74
C PHE A 332 -12.89 -6.50 -2.73
N ALA A 333 -13.71 -7.47 -2.28
CA ALA A 333 -14.73 -7.23 -1.26
C ALA A 333 -14.12 -6.87 0.11
N THR A 334 -13.02 -7.54 0.53
CA THR A 334 -12.32 -7.19 1.79
C THR A 334 -11.65 -5.83 1.70
N ARG A 335 -11.04 -5.47 0.55
CA ARG A 335 -10.55 -4.09 0.31
C ARG A 335 -11.68 -3.06 0.43
N ALA A 336 -12.80 -3.28 -0.25
CA ALA A 336 -13.92 -2.34 -0.24
C ALA A 336 -14.54 -2.21 1.16
N ASP A 337 -14.56 -3.29 1.96
CA ASP A 337 -14.97 -3.19 3.36
C ASP A 337 -13.98 -2.39 4.22
N LEU A 338 -12.67 -2.66 4.14
CA LEU A 338 -11.64 -1.87 4.83
C LEU A 338 -11.75 -0.37 4.49
N HIS A 339 -11.98 -0.02 3.23
CA HIS A 339 -12.25 1.36 2.82
C HIS A 339 -13.49 1.95 3.52
N ARG A 340 -14.57 1.17 3.64
CA ARG A 340 -15.85 1.61 4.20
C ARG A 340 -15.87 1.67 5.74
N THR A 341 -15.24 0.70 6.40
CA THR A 341 -15.30 0.51 7.86
C THR A 341 -14.11 1.10 8.61
N VAL A 342 -12.91 1.15 7.99
CA VAL A 342 -11.68 1.68 8.59
C VAL A 342 -11.28 3.00 7.93
N TYR A 343 -10.90 2.97 6.65
CA TYR A 343 -10.12 4.07 6.06
C TYR A 343 -10.92 5.36 5.89
N THR A 344 -12.22 5.27 5.62
CA THR A 344 -13.09 6.45 5.37
C THR A 344 -14.11 6.68 6.48
N HIS A 345 -13.99 5.96 7.60
CA HIS A 345 -14.92 6.01 8.73
C HIS A 345 -15.17 7.46 9.21
N ALA A 346 -16.40 7.79 9.58
CA ALA A 346 -16.81 9.17 9.87
C ALA A 346 -15.92 9.89 10.91
N LYS A 347 -15.52 9.23 12.01
CA LYS A 347 -14.62 9.86 13.00
C LYS A 347 -13.17 10.00 12.51
N VAL A 348 -12.78 9.19 11.53
CA VAL A 348 -11.47 9.26 10.88
C VAL A 348 -11.43 10.46 9.95
N LYS A 349 -12.38 10.57 9.00
CA LYS A 349 -12.47 11.74 8.11
C LYS A 349 -12.63 13.06 8.88
N ALA A 350 -13.34 13.09 10.00
CA ALA A 350 -13.41 14.26 10.88
C ALA A 350 -12.04 14.69 11.45
N ILE A 351 -11.11 13.75 11.69
CA ILE A 351 -9.75 14.04 12.14
C ILE A 351 -8.88 14.45 10.95
N GLU A 352 -8.99 13.74 9.82
CA GLU A 352 -8.26 14.08 8.58
C GLU A 352 -8.56 15.53 8.14
N LEU A 353 -9.84 15.93 8.12
CA LEU A 353 -10.28 17.30 7.80
C LEU A 353 -9.69 18.35 8.76
N MET A 354 -9.64 18.07 10.07
CA MET A 354 -9.02 18.98 11.06
C MET A 354 -7.50 19.08 10.92
N VAL A 355 -6.84 17.98 10.57
CA VAL A 355 -5.40 17.94 10.33
C VAL A 355 -5.06 18.70 9.04
N VAL A 356 -5.86 18.56 7.99
CA VAL A 356 -5.72 19.34 6.76
C VAL A 356 -5.94 20.83 7.02
N ASP A 357 -7.03 21.24 7.69
CA ASP A 357 -7.24 22.64 8.09
C ASP A 357 -6.05 23.21 8.87
N ALA A 358 -5.43 22.40 9.76
CA ALA A 358 -4.25 22.80 10.53
C ALA A 358 -2.97 22.89 9.69
N LEU A 359 -2.75 21.96 8.75
CA LEU A 359 -1.61 21.99 7.84
C LEU A 359 -1.70 23.15 6.84
N VAL A 360 -2.88 23.41 6.27
CA VAL A 360 -3.12 24.58 5.38
C VAL A 360 -2.80 25.87 6.12
N LYS A 361 -3.31 26.04 7.36
CA LYS A 361 -3.00 27.22 8.19
C LYS A 361 -1.54 27.34 8.65
N ALA A 362 -0.80 26.23 8.67
CA ALA A 362 0.63 26.23 9.00
C ALA A 362 1.53 26.40 7.76
N ASN A 363 0.99 26.23 6.54
CA ASN A 363 1.75 26.20 5.31
C ASN A 363 2.55 27.49 5.07
N ASP A 364 1.94 28.65 5.27
CA ASP A 364 2.56 29.93 4.92
C ASP A 364 3.75 30.28 5.83
N TYR A 365 3.78 29.74 7.05
CA TYR A 365 4.89 29.89 7.99
C TYR A 365 5.93 28.78 7.85
N LEU A 366 5.52 27.50 7.81
CA LEU A 366 6.45 26.35 7.71
C LEU A 366 6.91 26.04 6.28
N GLN A 367 6.32 26.69 5.27
CA GLN A 367 6.61 26.48 3.85
C GLN A 367 6.48 25.01 3.43
N ILE A 368 5.46 24.32 3.94
CA ILE A 368 5.28 22.87 3.80
C ILE A 368 5.21 22.46 2.33
N ALA A 369 4.46 23.21 1.52
CA ALA A 369 4.30 22.96 0.09
C ALA A 369 5.63 23.03 -0.70
N SER A 370 6.53 23.99 -0.42
CA SER A 370 7.77 24.14 -1.21
C SER A 370 8.78 23.01 -0.99
N HIS A 371 8.64 22.23 0.09
CA HIS A 371 9.45 21.04 0.30
C HIS A 371 9.23 19.97 -0.79
N ILE A 372 8.08 19.98 -1.49
CA ILE A 372 7.77 18.99 -2.55
C ILE A 372 8.54 19.26 -3.86
N GLU A 373 9.14 20.44 -4.01
CA GLU A 373 9.93 20.80 -5.19
C GLU A 373 11.35 20.23 -5.13
N HIS A 374 11.82 19.83 -3.94
CA HIS A 374 13.21 19.47 -3.66
C HIS A 374 13.28 18.22 -2.77
N PRO A 375 13.61 17.03 -3.32
CA PRO A 375 13.76 15.79 -2.55
C PRO A 375 14.65 15.92 -1.30
N SER A 376 15.72 16.74 -1.39
CA SER A 376 16.65 17.04 -0.28
C SER A 376 16.07 17.86 0.87
N GLN A 377 14.87 18.39 0.72
CA GLN A 377 14.04 18.96 1.81
C GLN A 377 12.83 18.07 2.08
N TYR A 378 12.23 17.46 1.05
CA TYR A 378 11.06 16.59 1.17
C TYR A 378 11.22 15.48 2.22
N TRP A 379 12.37 14.80 2.26
CA TRP A 379 12.59 13.70 3.22
C TRP A 379 12.57 14.13 4.71
N LYS A 380 12.58 15.44 4.99
CA LYS A 380 12.57 16.00 6.35
C LYS A 380 11.16 16.26 6.89
N ILE A 381 10.10 16.14 6.07
CA ILE A 381 8.71 16.29 6.51
C ILE A 381 8.03 14.93 6.71
N ASP A 382 7.64 14.65 7.95
CA ASP A 382 6.96 13.42 8.39
C ASP A 382 5.74 13.73 9.30
N ASP A 383 5.05 12.71 9.82
CA ASP A 383 3.90 12.89 10.74
C ASP A 383 4.25 13.72 12.00
N THR A 384 5.54 13.87 12.35
CA THR A 384 5.97 14.68 13.49
C THR A 384 5.81 16.18 13.25
N ILE A 385 5.48 16.62 12.03
CA ILE A 385 5.05 17.99 11.72
C ILE A 385 3.92 18.47 12.63
N LEU A 386 2.98 17.60 13.01
CA LEU A 386 1.93 17.98 13.97
C LEU A 386 2.49 18.20 15.38
N LYS A 387 3.57 17.51 15.76
CA LYS A 387 4.25 17.78 17.03
C LYS A 387 5.04 19.08 16.96
N THR A 388 5.71 19.37 15.84
CA THR A 388 6.37 20.66 15.59
C THR A 388 5.40 21.82 15.78
N ILE A 389 4.25 21.81 15.10
CA ILE A 389 3.19 22.83 15.24
C ILE A 389 2.63 22.88 16.68
N GLU A 390 2.45 21.72 17.33
CA GLU A 390 1.96 21.64 18.72
C GLU A 390 2.92 22.28 19.74
N THR A 391 4.24 22.26 19.48
CA THR A 391 5.28 22.77 20.41
C THR A 391 5.92 24.10 20.03
N ALA A 392 5.81 24.55 18.78
CA ALA A 392 6.33 25.83 18.34
C ALA A 392 5.70 26.98 19.16
N PRO A 393 6.47 27.96 19.66
CA PRO A 393 5.94 29.10 20.42
C PRO A 393 5.17 30.10 19.55
N ASP A 394 5.42 30.08 18.24
CA ASP A 394 5.15 31.17 17.30
C ASP A 394 3.66 31.57 17.24
N PRO A 395 3.33 32.87 17.18
CA PRO A 395 1.96 33.37 17.03
C PRO A 395 1.28 32.92 15.73
N GLU A 396 2.02 32.84 14.64
CA GLU A 396 1.55 32.49 13.30
C GLU A 396 0.97 31.06 13.27
N LEU A 397 1.59 30.14 14.01
CA LEU A 397 1.13 28.75 14.12
C LEU A 397 -0.01 28.55 15.12
N LYS A 398 -0.53 29.62 15.75
CA LYS A 398 -1.53 29.51 16.82
C LYS A 398 -2.80 28.78 16.38
N GLU A 399 -3.39 29.10 15.23
CA GLU A 399 -4.66 28.49 14.81
C GLU A 399 -4.50 26.99 14.50
N SER A 400 -3.41 26.62 13.84
CA SER A 400 -3.04 25.22 13.59
C SER A 400 -2.78 24.46 14.89
N ARG A 401 -2.07 25.07 15.84
CA ARG A 401 -1.81 24.53 17.18
C ARG A 401 -3.11 24.34 17.96
N ASP A 402 -4.03 25.30 17.92
CA ASP A 402 -5.33 25.21 18.57
C ASP A 402 -6.20 24.09 17.94
N LEU A 403 -6.21 23.92 16.61
CA LEU A 403 -6.87 22.78 15.93
C LEU A 403 -6.27 21.43 16.34
N ILE A 404 -4.94 21.30 16.39
CA ILE A 404 -4.27 20.07 16.84
C ILE A 404 -4.63 19.76 18.30
N LEU A 405 -4.64 20.78 19.18
CA LEU A 405 -5.04 20.62 20.58
C LEU A 405 -6.52 20.19 20.72
N ARG A 406 -7.43 20.66 19.85
CA ARG A 406 -8.81 20.15 19.77
C ARG A 406 -8.85 18.66 19.40
N VAL A 407 -8.07 18.23 18.39
CA VAL A 407 -7.94 16.81 18.01
C VAL A 407 -7.42 15.96 19.17
N ARG A 408 -6.35 16.40 19.87
CA ARG A 408 -5.83 15.71 21.08
C ARG A 408 -6.90 15.55 22.16
N ARG A 409 -7.71 16.59 22.40
CA ARG A 409 -8.81 16.61 23.37
C ARG A 409 -10.08 15.87 22.90
N ARG A 410 -10.12 15.37 21.66
CA ARG A 410 -11.30 14.78 21.00
C ARG A 410 -12.49 15.73 20.84
N ASP A 411 -12.23 17.03 20.83
CA ASP A 411 -13.17 18.04 20.33
C ASP A 411 -13.09 18.08 18.80
N LEU A 412 -13.70 17.08 18.16
CA LEU A 412 -13.64 16.89 16.72
C LEU A 412 -14.73 17.68 15.98
N TYR A 413 -14.59 17.85 14.66
CA TYR A 413 -15.73 18.27 13.83
C TYR A 413 -16.90 17.29 13.97
N GLN A 414 -18.09 17.82 14.20
CA GLN A 414 -19.26 17.04 14.54
C GLN A 414 -19.93 16.55 13.25
N PHE A 415 -19.79 15.26 12.94
CA PHE A 415 -20.53 14.62 11.84
C PHE A 415 -22.02 14.89 11.98
N CYS A 416 -22.61 15.53 10.98
CA CYS A 416 -24.03 15.79 10.85
C CYS A 416 -24.71 14.54 10.30
N ASN A 417 -24.53 14.23 9.01
CA ASN A 417 -25.05 13.00 8.40
C ASN A 417 -24.25 12.54 7.17
N GLU A 418 -24.62 11.38 6.61
CA GLU A 418 -24.14 10.90 5.32
C GLU A 418 -25.24 10.29 4.44
N TYR A 419 -25.00 10.25 3.12
CA TYR A 419 -25.78 9.45 2.18
C TYR A 419 -24.88 8.80 1.12
N VAL A 420 -25.35 7.70 0.53
CA VAL A 420 -24.75 7.09 -0.67
C VAL A 420 -25.48 7.63 -1.90
N VAL A 421 -24.74 8.12 -2.89
CA VAL A 421 -25.31 8.68 -4.13
C VAL A 421 -26.16 7.59 -4.83
N PRO A 422 -27.41 7.89 -5.23
CA PRO A 422 -28.24 6.93 -5.96
C PRO A 422 -27.52 6.39 -7.21
N ARG A 423 -27.58 5.07 -7.44
CA ARG A 423 -26.80 4.37 -8.47
C ARG A 423 -26.93 5.00 -9.86
N ASP A 424 -28.13 5.42 -10.22
CA ASP A 424 -28.53 6.08 -11.47
C ASP A 424 -28.08 7.56 -11.58
N LYS A 425 -27.38 8.08 -10.56
CA LYS A 425 -26.86 9.45 -10.48
C LYS A 425 -25.34 9.52 -10.38
N ILE A 426 -24.65 8.39 -10.16
CA ILE A 426 -23.18 8.34 -10.01
C ILE A 426 -22.45 8.88 -11.25
N GLU A 427 -22.94 8.59 -12.46
CA GLU A 427 -22.29 9.01 -13.72
C GLU A 427 -22.22 10.55 -13.90
N TYR A 428 -23.20 11.28 -13.38
CA TYR A 428 -23.28 12.73 -13.48
C TYR A 428 -23.02 13.42 -12.13
N PHE A 429 -22.47 12.68 -11.17
CA PHE A 429 -22.13 13.21 -9.85
C PHE A 429 -21.01 14.26 -9.96
N LYS A 430 -21.13 15.30 -9.14
CA LYS A 430 -20.08 16.28 -8.88
C LYS A 430 -19.88 16.32 -7.38
N ASP A 431 -18.62 16.45 -6.95
CA ASP A 431 -18.27 16.55 -5.54
C ASP A 431 -19.04 17.69 -4.87
N VAL A 432 -19.74 17.36 -3.78
CA VAL A 432 -20.55 18.31 -3.03
C VAL A 432 -19.63 19.23 -2.23
N THR A 433 -19.83 20.53 -2.36
CA THR A 433 -19.04 21.57 -1.70
C THR A 433 -19.71 22.07 -0.41
N ALA A 434 -18.97 22.81 0.42
CA ALA A 434 -19.57 23.54 1.54
C ALA A 434 -20.65 24.54 1.07
N GLN A 435 -20.43 25.20 -0.05
CA GLN A 435 -21.36 26.17 -0.64
C GLN A 435 -22.69 25.52 -1.07
N ASP A 436 -22.68 24.30 -1.63
CA ASP A 436 -23.92 23.59 -2.00
C ASP A 436 -24.84 23.36 -0.79
N ILE A 437 -24.23 23.14 0.39
CA ILE A 437 -24.94 22.98 1.66
C ILE A 437 -25.46 24.33 2.14
N VAL A 438 -24.63 25.38 2.16
CA VAL A 438 -25.04 26.74 2.58
C VAL A 438 -26.16 27.30 1.69
N CYS A 439 -26.07 27.14 0.36
CA CYS A 439 -27.13 27.45 -0.60
C CYS A 439 -28.40 26.58 -0.46
N SER A 440 -28.37 25.55 0.39
CA SER A 440 -29.50 24.69 0.73
C SER A 440 -30.13 24.97 2.10
N GLN A 441 -29.66 26.00 2.81
CA GLN A 441 -30.28 26.49 4.04
C GLN A 441 -31.75 26.95 3.85
N LYS A 442 -32.58 26.77 4.88
CA LYS A 442 -33.93 27.37 5.01
C LYS A 442 -33.83 28.78 5.61
N SER A 443 -34.70 29.69 5.19
CA SER A 443 -34.72 31.10 5.64
C SER A 443 -34.99 31.34 7.14
N SER A 444 -35.24 30.28 7.92
CA SER A 444 -35.63 30.34 9.33
C SER A 444 -34.57 29.83 10.31
N SER A 445 -33.39 29.42 9.83
CA SER A 445 -32.29 28.94 10.69
C SER A 445 -31.16 29.97 10.82
N GLU A 446 -30.28 29.77 11.80
CA GLU A 446 -29.03 30.53 11.96
C GLU A 446 -28.23 30.54 10.64
N ARG A 447 -27.65 31.70 10.28
CA ARG A 447 -26.98 31.91 8.99
C ARG A 447 -25.65 31.18 8.96
N LEU A 448 -25.58 30.14 8.14
CA LEU A 448 -24.36 29.38 7.88
C LEU A 448 -23.43 30.13 6.94
N SER A 449 -22.14 29.80 7.04
CA SER A 449 -21.07 30.20 6.14
C SER A 449 -20.24 28.98 5.73
N GLU A 450 -19.46 29.08 4.65
CA GLU A 450 -18.68 27.95 4.15
C GLU A 450 -17.62 27.47 5.16
N GLU A 451 -17.09 28.37 6.00
CA GLU A 451 -16.18 28.05 7.10
C GLU A 451 -16.81 27.20 8.21
N ASP A 452 -18.14 27.16 8.34
CA ASP A 452 -18.84 26.35 9.34
C ASP A 452 -18.93 24.86 8.98
N VAL A 453 -18.82 24.57 7.69
CA VAL A 453 -19.11 23.27 7.09
C VAL A 453 -17.80 22.61 6.66
N ALA A 454 -17.71 21.29 6.85
CA ALA A 454 -16.74 20.47 6.14
C ALA A 454 -17.49 19.34 5.43
N VAL A 455 -17.16 19.11 4.16
CA VAL A 455 -17.75 18.05 3.34
C VAL A 455 -16.65 17.06 2.95
N SER A 456 -16.99 15.78 2.88
CA SER A 456 -16.11 14.73 2.39
C SER A 456 -16.88 13.87 1.40
N ASN A 457 -16.44 13.92 0.14
CA ASN A 457 -16.89 13.04 -0.93
C ASN A 457 -15.93 11.85 -0.98
N VAL A 458 -16.47 10.63 -1.00
CA VAL A 458 -15.69 9.40 -0.82
C VAL A 458 -16.13 8.36 -1.84
N MET A 459 -15.27 8.09 -2.81
CA MET A 459 -15.42 6.98 -3.75
C MET A 459 -14.85 5.70 -3.13
N ILE A 460 -15.59 4.58 -3.22
CA ILE A 460 -15.11 3.24 -2.86
C ILE A 460 -15.44 2.30 -4.01
N ASP A 461 -14.45 1.56 -4.51
CA ASP A 461 -14.62 0.65 -5.65
C ASP A 461 -14.09 -0.76 -5.39
N LEU A 462 -14.39 -1.67 -6.33
CA LEU A 462 -13.70 -2.94 -6.47
C LEU A 462 -12.52 -2.82 -7.47
N THR A 463 -11.58 -1.91 -7.19
CA THR A 463 -10.35 -1.59 -7.98
C THR A 463 -10.50 -1.06 -9.42
N GLN A 464 -11.64 -1.29 -10.09
CA GLN A 464 -11.88 -0.88 -11.48
C GLN A 464 -12.97 0.20 -11.61
N GLY A 465 -13.16 1.03 -10.58
CA GLY A 465 -14.21 2.05 -10.56
C GLY A 465 -15.60 1.44 -10.81
N ARG A 466 -16.25 1.86 -11.90
CA ARG A 466 -17.60 1.39 -12.28
C ARG A 466 -17.64 0.02 -12.96
N HIS A 467 -16.52 -0.53 -13.38
CA HIS A 467 -16.45 -1.77 -14.16
C HIS A 467 -16.33 -3.02 -13.27
N ASN A 468 -16.75 -4.17 -13.80
CA ASN A 468 -16.58 -5.45 -13.13
C ASN A 468 -15.09 -5.84 -13.14
N PRO A 469 -14.40 -5.95 -11.99
CA PRO A 469 -12.97 -6.22 -11.98
C PRO A 469 -12.59 -7.60 -12.51
N LEU A 470 -13.54 -8.55 -12.57
CA LEU A 470 -13.32 -9.88 -13.11
C LEU A 470 -13.20 -9.89 -14.66
N GLU A 471 -13.61 -8.82 -15.35
CA GLU A 471 -13.49 -8.70 -16.82
C GLU A 471 -12.04 -8.45 -17.26
N SER A 472 -11.28 -7.66 -16.48
CA SER A 472 -9.85 -7.35 -16.71
C SER A 472 -8.89 -8.50 -16.36
N ILE A 473 -9.44 -9.63 -15.89
CA ILE A 473 -8.69 -10.78 -15.41
C ILE A 473 -8.82 -11.94 -16.39
N HIS A 474 -7.67 -12.47 -16.80
CA HIS A 474 -7.58 -13.67 -17.60
C HIS A 474 -7.39 -14.90 -16.70
N PHE A 475 -8.15 -15.95 -17.02
CA PHE A 475 -8.20 -17.20 -16.30
C PHE A 475 -7.78 -18.38 -17.20
N PHE A 476 -7.34 -19.48 -16.58
CA PHE A 476 -7.11 -20.77 -17.24
C PHE A 476 -7.84 -21.91 -16.50
N LYS A 477 -8.11 -23.04 -17.15
CA LYS A 477 -8.86 -24.16 -16.53
C LYS A 477 -7.98 -25.00 -15.60
N ASP A 478 -6.97 -25.61 -16.18
CA ASP A 478 -6.12 -26.65 -15.59
C ASP A 478 -4.65 -26.42 -16.01
N TYR A 479 -3.70 -27.08 -15.36
CA TYR A 479 -2.27 -26.70 -15.49
C TYR A 479 -1.66 -27.01 -16.86
N GLU A 480 -2.30 -27.91 -17.62
CA GLU A 480 -1.99 -28.30 -18.99
C GLU A 480 -2.62 -27.35 -20.04
N SER A 481 -3.40 -26.35 -19.62
CA SER A 481 -4.13 -25.43 -20.50
C SER A 481 -3.35 -24.14 -20.72
N ASP A 482 -2.84 -23.92 -21.94
CA ASP A 482 -2.21 -22.65 -22.31
C ASP A 482 -3.20 -21.60 -22.87
N GLU A 483 -4.47 -21.99 -23.09
CA GLU A 483 -5.56 -21.05 -23.36
C GLU A 483 -5.89 -20.21 -22.12
N LYS A 484 -5.95 -18.87 -22.31
CA LYS A 484 -6.47 -17.91 -21.32
C LYS A 484 -7.78 -17.27 -21.79
N PHE A 485 -8.71 -17.04 -20.86
CA PHE A 485 -10.05 -16.50 -21.13
C PHE A 485 -10.58 -15.67 -19.95
N SER A 486 -11.41 -14.65 -20.21
CA SER A 486 -12.17 -13.96 -19.16
C SER A 486 -13.44 -14.74 -18.80
N ILE A 487 -13.92 -14.61 -17.55
CA ILE A 487 -15.19 -15.24 -17.12
C ILE A 487 -16.34 -14.20 -17.29
N PRO A 488 -17.35 -14.46 -18.14
CA PRO A 488 -18.51 -13.57 -18.31
C PRO A 488 -19.36 -13.40 -17.05
N GLU A 489 -19.97 -12.21 -16.86
CA GLU A 489 -20.82 -11.88 -15.70
C GLU A 489 -22.02 -12.84 -15.55
N ASP A 490 -22.63 -13.29 -16.65
CA ASP A 490 -23.75 -14.24 -16.64
C ASP A 490 -23.38 -15.63 -16.07
N ARG A 491 -22.08 -15.96 -16.03
CA ARG A 491 -21.55 -17.24 -15.54
C ARG A 491 -20.96 -17.15 -14.14
N ILE A 492 -21.00 -15.97 -13.53
CA ILE A 492 -20.55 -15.69 -12.18
C ILE A 492 -21.75 -15.81 -11.22
N SER A 493 -21.49 -16.03 -9.94
CA SER A 493 -22.55 -16.17 -8.92
C SER A 493 -23.47 -14.95 -8.88
N HIS A 494 -24.78 -15.15 -9.05
CA HIS A 494 -25.80 -14.09 -8.95
C HIS A 494 -25.96 -13.52 -7.50
N LEU A 495 -25.13 -13.97 -6.55
CA LEU A 495 -25.01 -13.40 -5.20
C LEU A 495 -23.89 -12.33 -5.10
N LEU A 496 -23.20 -12.02 -6.19
CA LEU A 496 -22.21 -10.94 -6.23
C LEU A 496 -22.87 -9.55 -6.44
N PRO A 497 -22.18 -8.42 -6.16
CA PRO A 497 -22.73 -7.09 -6.34
C PRO A 497 -23.03 -6.76 -7.81
N SER A 498 -24.23 -6.23 -8.09
CA SER A 498 -24.62 -5.70 -9.41
C SER A 498 -24.16 -4.25 -9.64
N SER A 499 -23.11 -3.81 -8.93
CA SER A 499 -22.49 -2.49 -9.03
C SER A 499 -21.18 -2.50 -8.25
N TYR A 500 -20.16 -1.88 -8.81
CA TYR A 500 -18.77 -2.03 -8.36
C TYR A 500 -18.18 -0.76 -7.71
N GLN A 501 -19.00 0.29 -7.59
CA GLN A 501 -18.62 1.59 -7.02
C GLN A 501 -19.73 2.15 -6.12
N ASP A 502 -19.35 2.57 -4.91
CA ASP A 502 -20.09 3.51 -4.06
C ASP A 502 -19.52 4.92 -4.25
N MET A 503 -20.36 5.94 -4.13
CA MET A 503 -19.96 7.32 -3.82
C MET A 503 -20.72 7.76 -2.57
N ILE A 504 -20.00 8.16 -1.52
CA ILE A 504 -20.55 8.52 -0.21
C ILE A 504 -20.25 9.98 0.08
N VAL A 505 -21.28 10.77 0.40
CA VAL A 505 -21.14 12.18 0.80
C VAL A 505 -21.39 12.30 2.29
N ARG A 506 -20.40 12.84 3.02
CA ARG A 506 -20.43 13.04 4.48
C ARG A 506 -20.30 14.52 4.81
N VAL A 507 -21.17 15.05 5.69
CA VAL A 507 -21.13 16.45 6.12
C VAL A 507 -20.86 16.55 7.63
N TYR A 508 -20.01 17.50 8.00
CA TYR A 508 -19.58 17.79 9.37
C TYR A 508 -19.75 19.29 9.65
N SER A 509 -20.05 19.62 10.91
CA SER A 509 -19.94 20.99 11.40
C SER A 509 -18.61 21.21 12.12
N LYS A 510 -17.96 22.36 11.86
CA LYS A 510 -16.76 22.79 12.59
C LYS A 510 -17.10 23.34 14.01
N LYS A 511 -18.35 23.76 14.25
CA LYS A 511 -18.88 24.41 15.48
C LYS A 511 -20.08 23.59 16.06
N PRO A 512 -20.06 23.07 17.31
CA PRO A 512 -21.06 22.11 17.79
C PRO A 512 -22.54 22.52 17.65
N HIS A 513 -22.90 23.76 18.02
CA HIS A 513 -24.27 24.28 17.91
C HIS A 513 -24.84 24.28 16.47
N LEU A 514 -24.00 24.36 15.44
CA LEU A 514 -24.44 24.39 14.05
C LEU A 514 -24.79 23.01 13.46
N VAL A 515 -24.67 21.92 14.23
CA VAL A 515 -25.01 20.56 13.76
C VAL A 515 -26.44 20.45 13.26
N GLU A 516 -27.41 21.07 13.95
CA GLU A 516 -28.82 21.03 13.53
C GLU A 516 -29.07 21.82 12.23
N PRO A 517 -28.74 23.13 12.11
CA PRO A 517 -28.97 23.86 10.86
C PRO A 517 -28.19 23.29 9.66
N ILE A 518 -26.97 22.76 9.85
CA ILE A 518 -26.21 22.10 8.78
C ILE A 518 -26.85 20.77 8.36
N SER A 519 -27.39 19.99 9.31
CA SER A 519 -28.14 18.77 8.99
C SER A 519 -29.41 19.05 8.18
N ASP A 520 -30.14 20.11 8.57
CA ASP A 520 -31.35 20.55 7.88
C ASP A 520 -31.04 21.05 6.46
N ALA A 521 -29.95 21.82 6.29
CA ALA A 521 -29.47 22.29 5.00
C ALA A 521 -29.01 21.12 4.10
N PHE A 522 -28.34 20.12 4.66
CA PHE A 522 -27.92 18.90 3.94
C PHE A 522 -29.09 18.01 3.52
N GLU A 523 -30.15 17.93 4.32
CA GLU A 523 -31.38 17.25 3.93
C GLU A 523 -32.10 17.99 2.80
N ASN A 524 -32.17 19.32 2.86
CA ASN A 524 -32.74 20.13 1.78
C ASN A 524 -31.93 19.98 0.48
N PHE A 525 -30.59 19.88 0.57
CA PHE A 525 -29.74 19.61 -0.59
C PHE A 525 -30.11 18.28 -1.25
N GLN A 526 -30.22 17.18 -0.48
CA GLN A 526 -30.65 15.88 -1.00
C GLN A 526 -32.03 15.96 -1.68
N LEU A 527 -32.99 16.65 -1.07
CA LEU A 527 -34.33 16.86 -1.62
C LEU A 527 -34.33 17.70 -2.92
N LYS A 528 -33.50 18.75 -3.01
CA LYS A 528 -33.33 19.55 -4.24
C LYS A 528 -32.64 18.75 -5.37
N THR A 529 -31.60 17.99 -5.05
CA THR A 529 -30.72 17.34 -6.03
C THR A 529 -31.26 15.99 -6.50
N TYR A 530 -31.96 15.23 -5.65
CA TYR A 530 -32.44 13.88 -5.95
C TYR A 530 -33.97 13.70 -5.83
N GLY A 531 -34.71 14.70 -5.33
CA GLY A 531 -36.15 14.58 -5.04
C GLY A 531 -36.49 13.73 -3.82
N ILE A 532 -35.50 13.13 -3.16
CA ILE A 532 -35.65 12.21 -2.02
C ILE A 532 -34.62 12.50 -0.93
N LYS A 533 -34.89 12.04 0.29
CA LYS A 533 -33.87 11.91 1.34
C LYS A 533 -33.06 10.65 1.04
N ALA A 534 -31.82 10.80 0.58
CA ALA A 534 -30.93 9.68 0.27
C ALA A 534 -30.27 9.08 1.52
N GLN A 535 -30.21 9.85 2.61
CA GLN A 535 -29.72 9.41 3.92
C GLN A 535 -30.61 8.32 4.54
N VAL A 536 -30.01 7.18 4.92
CA VAL A 536 -30.72 6.01 5.50
C VAL A 536 -31.17 6.26 6.95
N HIS A 537 -30.50 7.19 7.65
CA HIS A 537 -30.76 7.53 9.04
C HIS A 537 -30.86 9.05 9.20
N ALA A 538 -31.57 9.51 10.23
CA ALA A 538 -31.57 10.92 10.62
C ALA A 538 -30.35 11.25 11.50
N THR A 539 -29.89 12.51 11.49
CA THR A 539 -28.83 13.00 12.39
C THR A 539 -29.17 12.67 13.85
N PRO A 540 -28.28 11.95 14.58
CA PRO A 540 -28.57 11.54 15.95
C PRO A 540 -28.84 12.72 16.89
N GLU A 541 -29.99 12.71 17.57
CA GLU A 541 -30.47 13.75 18.49
C GLU A 541 -29.43 14.20 19.53
N LYS A 542 -28.60 13.27 20.03
CA LYS A 542 -27.50 13.56 20.98
C LYS A 542 -26.45 14.54 20.42
N LYS A 543 -26.33 14.67 19.10
CA LYS A 543 -25.40 15.60 18.44
C LYS A 543 -26.03 16.99 18.21
N LYS A 544 -27.31 17.04 17.82
CA LYS A 544 -28.03 18.31 17.65
C LYS A 544 -28.07 19.11 18.95
N ARG A 545 -28.34 18.43 20.07
CA ARG A 545 -28.43 19.01 21.42
C ARG A 545 -27.07 19.32 22.05
N ARG A 546 -25.99 19.39 21.25
CA ARG A 546 -24.62 19.57 21.72
C ARG A 546 -24.16 21.01 21.44
N ILE A 547 -24.55 21.90 22.36
CA ILE A 547 -24.13 23.30 22.42
C ILE A 547 -22.61 23.39 22.61
#